data_AF-A0A6A8Q718-F1
#
_entry.id   AF-A0A6A8Q718-F1
#
_cell.length_a   1.000
_cell.length_b   1.000
_cell.length_c   1.000
_cell.angle_alpha   90.00
_cell.angle_beta   90.00
_cell.angle_gamma   90.00
#
_symmetry.space_group_name_H-M   'P 1'
#
loop_
_entity.id
_entity.type
_entity.pdbx_description
1 polymer ?
#
loop_
_entity_poly.entity_id
_entity_poly.type
_entity_poly.pdbx_seq_one_letter_code
_entity_poly.pdbx_strand_id
1 'polypeptide(L)'
;MKHRLIYLFTTLSSILIISACSSSTNTGPAPVEAEIAYDIPGNINSLQETRAPKEDINDHPQEDDRYTFYDLDTGATVSDSSSSEWDIAFDRTTVLANAGHGGGILLADGAYPDILDAPSSGYTESNASWYTYTGQAASGPQHAILPKEDKTLIVYTPDGHYAKVQILSYYEGNPDTSTDEFADMQSRPASGYFTFNYTLQTTESPQLHHIDRFTYFDLESGEIIEDSASAQWDIGFAGTTVIANAQQGGGIQSLNIAFEQVDEAATSGYQAEASDWYTYTGQASSGPQHAVLVNEGTTLLLQTPDGNYAKVRMMSYYKGNPDPSTDTFINLHTRPAGRYFTFEYAVQGDGSVYFE
;
A
#
# COMPACT_ATOMS: atom_id res chain seq x y z
N MET A 1 -55.72 50.62 -41.99
CA MET A 1 -55.79 51.54 -40.82
C MET A 1 -54.56 51.25 -39.97
N LYS A 2 -53.74 52.18 -39.46
CA LYS A 2 -53.60 53.64 -39.51
C LYS A 2 -52.16 53.94 -39.03
N HIS A 3 -51.45 54.85 -39.72
CA HIS A 3 -50.51 55.86 -39.17
C HIS A 3 -49.15 55.36 -38.64
N ARG A 4 -48.00 56.03 -38.76
CA ARG A 4 -47.49 57.32 -39.28
C ARG A 4 -45.95 57.13 -39.33
N LEU A 5 -45.27 57.44 -40.44
CA LEU A 5 -44.37 58.60 -40.66
C LEU A 5 -43.35 58.90 -39.54
N ILE A 6 -42.05 58.88 -39.87
CA ILE A 6 -41.04 59.94 -39.62
C ILE A 6 -39.72 59.55 -40.31
N TYR A 7 -39.24 60.42 -41.21
CA TYR A 7 -37.86 60.43 -41.70
C TYR A 7 -37.03 61.32 -40.77
N LEU A 8 -35.83 60.89 -40.39
CA LEU A 8 -34.79 61.80 -39.93
C LEU A 8 -33.43 61.35 -40.48
N PHE A 9 -32.87 62.18 -41.36
CA PHE A 9 -31.56 62.05 -41.98
C PHE A 9 -30.59 62.86 -41.12
N THR A 10 -29.60 62.22 -40.50
CA THR A 10 -28.43 62.91 -39.91
C THR A 10 -27.18 62.10 -40.18
N THR A 11 -26.36 62.62 -41.08
CA THR A 11 -24.95 62.25 -41.32
C THR A 11 -24.09 62.56 -40.10
N LEU A 12 -23.27 61.62 -39.61
CA LEU A 12 -22.08 61.96 -38.84
C LEU A 12 -20.99 60.87 -38.84
N SER A 13 -19.90 61.20 -39.52
CA SER A 13 -18.49 60.88 -39.25
C SER A 13 -18.10 59.46 -38.80
N SER A 14 -17.46 58.73 -39.72
CA SER A 14 -16.54 57.64 -39.44
C SER A 14 -15.44 58.09 -38.46
N ILE A 15 -15.31 57.40 -37.33
CA ILE A 15 -14.10 57.38 -36.52
C ILE A 15 -13.62 55.94 -36.49
N LEU A 16 -12.54 55.69 -37.23
CA LEU A 16 -11.75 54.47 -37.18
C LEU A 16 -10.96 54.51 -35.86
N ILE A 17 -11.46 53.88 -34.81
CA ILE A 17 -10.67 53.70 -33.58
C ILE A 17 -9.77 52.49 -33.80
N ILE A 18 -8.54 52.75 -34.20
CA ILE A 18 -7.46 51.78 -34.12
C ILE A 18 -7.12 51.64 -32.63
N SER A 19 -7.73 50.67 -31.97
CA SER A 19 -7.35 50.31 -30.60
C SER A 19 -6.04 49.54 -30.66
N ALA A 20 -4.93 50.28 -30.63
CA ALA A 20 -3.64 49.74 -30.22
C ALA A 20 -3.69 49.55 -28.70
N CYS A 21 -4.18 48.39 -28.25
CA CYS A 21 -3.90 47.93 -26.90
C CYS A 21 -2.51 47.31 -26.93
N SER A 22 -1.59 48.00 -26.26
CA SER A 22 -0.25 47.55 -25.91
C SER A 22 -0.30 46.11 -25.39
N SER A 23 0.42 45.22 -26.05
CA SER A 23 0.90 43.98 -25.44
C SER A 23 1.69 44.36 -24.19
N SER A 24 1.09 44.23 -23.02
CA SER A 24 1.84 44.12 -21.77
C SER A 24 2.59 42.79 -21.84
N THR A 25 3.86 42.93 -22.17
CA THR A 25 4.91 41.93 -22.10
C THR A 25 4.85 41.18 -20.76
N ASN A 26 4.41 39.93 -20.78
CA ASN A 26 4.78 38.99 -19.73
C ASN A 26 6.06 38.28 -20.22
N THR A 27 7.22 38.82 -19.85
CA THR A 27 8.54 38.25 -20.15
C THR A 27 9.29 37.92 -18.87
N GLY A 28 8.56 37.52 -17.83
CA GLY A 28 9.05 36.79 -16.68
C GLY A 28 8.37 35.41 -16.64
N PRO A 29 8.96 34.42 -15.96
CA PRO A 29 8.38 33.08 -15.84
C PRO A 29 6.96 33.15 -15.26
N ALA A 30 6.10 32.18 -15.61
CA ALA A 30 4.84 32.02 -14.92
C ALA A 30 5.13 31.71 -13.43
N PRO A 31 4.46 32.38 -12.48
CA PRO A 31 4.65 32.08 -11.06
C PRO A 31 4.19 30.65 -10.77
N VAL A 32 4.94 29.94 -9.93
CA VAL A 32 4.59 28.58 -9.51
C VAL A 32 3.98 28.58 -8.11
N GLU A 33 2.97 27.73 -7.89
CA GLU A 33 2.40 27.50 -6.56
C GLU A 33 2.89 26.15 -6.03
N ALA A 34 3.19 26.10 -4.73
CA ALA A 34 3.58 24.87 -4.07
C ALA A 34 2.33 24.09 -3.65
N GLU A 35 2.30 22.80 -3.97
CA GLU A 35 1.24 21.85 -3.64
C GLU A 35 1.79 20.74 -2.75
N ILE A 36 0.92 20.13 -1.94
CA ILE A 36 1.31 19.02 -1.06
C ILE A 36 0.54 17.76 -1.46
N ALA A 37 1.29 16.72 -1.81
CA ALA A 37 0.78 15.37 -1.97
C ALA A 37 0.86 14.64 -0.63
N TYR A 38 -0.28 14.13 -0.16
CA TYR A 38 -0.40 13.45 1.14
C TYR A 38 -0.51 11.93 0.98
N ASP A 39 0.24 11.22 1.81
CA ASP A 39 0.16 9.77 1.97
C ASP A 39 0.23 8.98 0.65
N ILE A 40 1.05 9.44 -0.30
CA ILE A 40 1.30 8.73 -1.55
C ILE A 40 1.96 7.40 -1.21
N PRO A 41 1.34 6.27 -1.56
CA PRO A 41 1.87 4.99 -1.16
C PRO A 41 3.22 4.77 -1.84
N GLY A 42 4.22 4.36 -1.08
CA GLY A 42 5.57 4.07 -1.54
C GLY A 42 5.68 2.79 -2.35
N ASN A 43 4.55 2.15 -2.60
CA ASN A 43 4.29 1.10 -3.57
C ASN A 43 2.77 0.94 -3.65
N ILE A 44 2.20 0.70 -4.83
CA ILE A 44 0.80 0.27 -4.88
C ILE A 44 0.78 -1.17 -4.37
N ASN A 45 0.37 -1.31 -3.11
CA ASN A 45 0.36 -2.59 -2.43
C ASN A 45 -0.60 -3.53 -3.16
N SER A 46 -0.04 -4.57 -3.78
CA SER A 46 -0.83 -5.72 -4.20
C SER A 46 -1.19 -6.61 -3.01
N LEU A 47 -0.44 -6.53 -1.91
CA LEU A 47 -0.74 -7.26 -0.68
C LEU A 47 -1.11 -6.31 0.44
N GLN A 48 -2.09 -6.68 1.26
CA GLN A 48 -2.11 -6.17 2.61
C GLN A 48 -0.95 -6.81 3.39
N GLU A 49 -0.15 -6.00 4.08
CA GLU A 49 0.98 -6.46 4.90
C GLU A 49 0.60 -7.68 5.75
N THR A 50 1.57 -8.57 6.04
CA THR A 50 1.39 -9.70 6.97
C THR A 50 0.66 -9.21 8.22
N ARG A 51 -0.62 -9.58 8.34
CA ARG A 51 -1.46 -9.12 9.44
C ARG A 51 -0.93 -9.75 10.72
N ALA A 52 -1.00 -9.02 11.83
CA ALA A 52 -0.74 -9.59 13.15
C ALA A 52 -1.59 -10.87 13.33
N PRO A 53 -1.07 -11.89 14.05
CA PRO A 53 -1.79 -13.13 14.25
C PRO A 53 -3.23 -12.85 14.70
N LYS A 54 -4.19 -13.51 14.05
CA LYS A 54 -5.56 -13.55 14.54
C LYS A 54 -5.61 -14.65 15.58
N GLU A 55 -5.94 -14.27 16.80
CA GLU A 55 -5.93 -15.15 17.97
C GLU A 55 -7.35 -15.59 18.32
N ASP A 56 -7.44 -16.81 18.83
CA ASP A 56 -8.63 -17.37 19.46
C ASP A 56 -9.92 -17.25 18.63
N ILE A 57 -9.80 -17.47 17.32
CA ILE A 57 -10.98 -17.68 16.47
C ILE A 57 -11.64 -18.99 16.92
N ASN A 58 -12.72 -18.83 17.69
CA ASN A 58 -13.42 -19.88 18.42
C ASN A 58 -14.42 -20.60 17.51
N ASP A 59 -14.36 -21.95 17.45
CA ASP A 59 -15.25 -22.78 16.62
C ASP A 59 -16.50 -23.37 17.33
N HIS A 60 -16.86 -22.84 18.50
CA HIS A 60 -17.99 -23.24 19.38
C HIS A 60 -17.79 -24.56 20.15
N PRO A 61 -17.35 -24.51 21.43
CA PRO A 61 -17.25 -25.72 22.25
C PRO A 61 -18.61 -26.32 22.70
N GLN A 62 -19.78 -25.70 22.42
CA GLN A 62 -21.07 -26.09 23.01
C GLN A 62 -22.38 -25.98 22.18
N GLU A 63 -22.42 -25.56 20.90
CA GLU A 63 -23.70 -25.50 20.12
C GLU A 63 -23.58 -25.99 18.64
N ASP A 64 -24.74 -26.36 18.05
CA ASP A 64 -24.94 -27.24 16.87
C ASP A 64 -24.75 -26.56 15.47
N ASP A 65 -24.18 -25.35 15.41
CA ASP A 65 -23.86 -24.67 14.14
C ASP A 65 -22.37 -24.83 13.81
N ARG A 66 -22.09 -25.58 12.74
CA ARG A 66 -20.83 -26.33 12.53
C ARG A 66 -19.59 -25.51 12.17
N TYR A 67 -19.72 -24.27 11.71
CA TYR A 67 -18.59 -23.53 11.13
C TYR A 67 -18.51 -22.11 11.68
N THR A 68 -17.29 -21.66 11.98
CA THR A 68 -17.00 -20.24 12.18
C THR A 68 -16.47 -19.66 10.89
N PHE A 69 -17.24 -18.76 10.26
CA PHE A 69 -16.90 -18.11 9.01
C PHE A 69 -16.09 -16.85 9.26
N TYR A 70 -15.06 -16.63 8.45
CA TYR A 70 -14.12 -15.54 8.61
C TYR A 70 -13.84 -14.87 7.27
N ASP A 71 -13.91 -13.54 7.28
CA ASP A 71 -13.61 -12.65 6.18
C ASP A 71 -12.16 -12.15 6.34
N LEU A 72 -11.30 -12.50 5.38
CA LEU A 72 -9.89 -12.13 5.34
C LEU A 72 -9.70 -10.67 4.95
N ASP A 73 -10.62 -10.06 4.21
CA ASP A 73 -10.61 -8.64 3.86
C ASP A 73 -10.87 -7.78 5.08
N THR A 74 -11.98 -8.00 5.78
CA THR A 74 -12.31 -7.21 6.99
C THR A 74 -11.56 -7.69 8.23
N GLY A 75 -11.12 -8.94 8.24
CA GLY A 75 -10.44 -9.54 9.37
C GLY A 75 -11.35 -9.78 10.56
N ALA A 76 -12.60 -10.16 10.30
CA ALA A 76 -13.66 -10.41 11.28
C ALA A 76 -14.49 -11.67 10.93
N THR A 77 -15.27 -12.16 11.90
CA THR A 77 -16.18 -13.28 11.67
C THR A 77 -17.48 -12.82 11.00
N VAL A 78 -18.06 -13.72 10.20
CA VAL A 78 -19.30 -13.50 9.44
C VAL A 78 -20.38 -14.46 9.96
N SER A 79 -21.59 -13.96 10.19
CA SER A 79 -22.71 -14.80 10.69
C SER A 79 -23.53 -15.46 9.57
N ASP A 80 -23.61 -14.84 8.39
CA ASP A 80 -24.37 -15.38 7.26
C ASP A 80 -23.54 -16.38 6.45
N SER A 81 -23.68 -17.67 6.76
CA SER A 81 -23.04 -18.77 6.01
C SER A 81 -23.37 -18.81 4.51
N SER A 82 -24.46 -18.16 4.08
CA SER A 82 -24.91 -18.17 2.69
C SER A 82 -24.38 -16.99 1.88
N SER A 83 -23.71 -16.03 2.51
CA SER A 83 -23.15 -14.86 1.83
C SER A 83 -21.83 -15.19 1.13
N SER A 84 -21.43 -14.31 0.21
CA SER A 84 -20.09 -14.32 -0.41
C SER A 84 -19.05 -13.56 0.42
N GLU A 85 -19.41 -13.06 1.61
CA GLU A 85 -18.55 -12.16 2.40
C GLU A 85 -17.46 -12.89 3.19
N TRP A 86 -17.59 -14.21 3.37
CA TRP A 86 -16.58 -15.00 4.06
C TRP A 86 -15.69 -15.76 3.09
N ASP A 87 -14.43 -15.96 3.46
CA ASP A 87 -13.43 -16.60 2.61
C ASP A 87 -13.06 -18.00 3.10
N ILE A 88 -12.85 -18.09 4.41
CA ILE A 88 -12.36 -19.27 5.12
C ILE A 88 -13.26 -19.55 6.32
N ALA A 89 -13.52 -20.82 6.59
CA ALA A 89 -14.27 -21.23 7.78
C ALA A 89 -13.62 -22.43 8.48
N PHE A 90 -13.87 -22.55 9.77
CA PHE A 90 -13.25 -23.54 10.65
C PHE A 90 -14.31 -24.43 11.32
N ASP A 91 -14.11 -25.76 11.29
CA ASP A 91 -14.89 -26.79 12.02
C ASP A 91 -13.95 -27.89 12.50
N ARG A 92 -13.65 -27.94 13.80
CA ARG A 92 -12.69 -28.87 14.40
C ARG A 92 -11.36 -28.78 13.68
N THR A 93 -10.94 -29.82 12.97
CA THR A 93 -9.71 -29.81 12.17
C THR A 93 -9.93 -29.56 10.69
N THR A 94 -11.18 -29.35 10.28
CA THR A 94 -11.54 -29.04 8.90
C THR A 94 -11.50 -27.54 8.70
N VAL A 95 -10.80 -27.13 7.64
CA VAL A 95 -10.84 -25.76 7.12
C VAL A 95 -11.61 -25.81 5.80
N LEU A 96 -12.54 -24.89 5.63
CA LEU A 96 -13.44 -24.79 4.49
C LEU A 96 -13.17 -23.48 3.75
N ALA A 97 -13.26 -23.50 2.41
CA ALA A 97 -13.34 -22.30 1.60
C ALA A 97 -14.79 -22.07 1.13
N ASN A 98 -15.09 -20.83 0.75
CA ASN A 98 -16.40 -20.45 0.24
C ASN A 98 -16.64 -20.91 -1.22
N ALA A 99 -16.60 -22.22 -1.44
CA ALA A 99 -16.75 -22.83 -2.76
C ALA A 99 -18.13 -22.61 -3.38
N GLY A 100 -19.16 -22.38 -2.55
CA GLY A 100 -20.50 -22.00 -3.02
C GLY A 100 -20.51 -20.67 -3.77
N HIS A 101 -19.54 -19.80 -3.50
CA HIS A 101 -19.33 -18.50 -4.15
C HIS A 101 -18.02 -18.44 -4.94
N GLY A 102 -17.49 -19.59 -5.36
CA GLY A 102 -16.32 -19.66 -6.25
C GLY A 102 -14.96 -19.67 -5.54
N GLY A 103 -14.93 -19.67 -4.21
CA GLY A 103 -13.70 -19.83 -3.43
C GLY A 103 -13.12 -21.25 -3.47
N GLY A 104 -11.92 -21.41 -2.92
CA GLY A 104 -11.28 -22.72 -2.82
C GLY A 104 -10.08 -22.73 -1.88
N ILE A 105 -9.70 -23.91 -1.40
CA ILE A 105 -8.53 -24.09 -0.51
C ILE A 105 -7.57 -25.14 -1.05
N LEU A 106 -6.27 -24.86 -0.94
CA LEU A 106 -5.18 -25.75 -1.32
C LEU A 106 -4.17 -25.81 -0.17
N LEU A 107 -3.64 -26.99 0.14
CA LEU A 107 -2.52 -27.15 1.08
C LEU A 107 -1.22 -27.26 0.29
N ALA A 108 -0.39 -26.24 0.34
CA ALA A 108 0.91 -26.21 -0.31
C ALA A 108 1.99 -26.88 0.55
N ASP A 109 2.91 -27.59 -0.11
CA ASP A 109 4.12 -28.13 0.50
C ASP A 109 5.19 -27.02 0.56
N GLY A 110 5.35 -26.43 1.74
CA GLY A 110 6.29 -25.33 1.99
C GLY A 110 5.91 -24.49 3.20
N ALA A 111 6.92 -23.93 3.86
CA ALA A 111 6.70 -23.01 4.98
C ALA A 111 6.09 -21.69 4.48
N TYR A 112 5.35 -21.02 5.34
CA TYR A 112 4.66 -19.76 5.04
C TYR A 112 5.48 -18.67 4.34
N PRO A 113 6.72 -18.35 4.76
CA PRO A 113 7.53 -17.35 4.08
C PRO A 113 8.00 -17.80 2.68
N ASP A 114 8.08 -19.11 2.43
CA ASP A 114 8.59 -19.69 1.18
C ASP A 114 7.51 -19.79 0.10
N ILE A 115 6.23 -19.67 0.47
CA ILE A 115 5.13 -19.58 -0.49
C ILE A 115 5.08 -18.17 -1.07
N LEU A 116 5.64 -18.03 -2.27
CA LEU A 116 5.73 -16.77 -3.00
C LEU A 116 4.59 -16.58 -4.00
N ASP A 117 4.02 -17.64 -4.55
CA ASP A 117 2.97 -17.56 -5.57
C ASP A 117 1.86 -18.59 -5.29
N ALA A 118 0.62 -18.18 -5.55
CA ALA A 118 -0.54 -19.02 -5.53
C ALA A 118 -0.60 -19.89 -6.81
N PRO A 119 -0.75 -21.21 -6.69
CA PRO A 119 -1.02 -22.08 -7.84
C PRO A 119 -2.33 -21.68 -8.53
N SER A 120 -2.42 -21.87 -9.85
CA SER A 120 -3.64 -21.55 -10.61
C SER A 120 -4.71 -22.65 -10.59
N SER A 121 -4.42 -23.80 -9.98
CA SER A 121 -5.32 -24.96 -9.91
C SER A 121 -4.98 -25.84 -8.71
N GLY A 122 -5.86 -26.80 -8.41
CA GLY A 122 -5.70 -27.74 -7.29
C GLY A 122 -6.51 -27.39 -6.04
N TYR A 123 -7.29 -26.31 -6.08
CA TYR A 123 -8.18 -25.92 -4.98
C TYR A 123 -9.35 -26.89 -4.84
N THR A 124 -9.68 -27.18 -3.58
CA THR A 124 -10.82 -28.00 -3.17
C THR A 124 -11.74 -27.20 -2.24
N GLU A 125 -12.90 -27.77 -1.89
CA GLU A 125 -13.85 -27.09 -1.00
C GLU A 125 -13.35 -27.04 0.45
N SER A 126 -12.61 -28.07 0.90
CA SER A 126 -12.10 -28.18 2.27
C SER A 126 -10.71 -28.81 2.34
N ASN A 127 -10.06 -28.65 3.49
CA ASN A 127 -8.81 -29.31 3.86
C ASN A 127 -8.79 -29.73 5.33
N ALA A 128 -8.23 -30.90 5.63
CA ALA A 128 -8.02 -31.39 7.01
C ALA A 128 -6.64 -32.03 7.19
N SER A 129 -5.65 -31.58 6.42
CA SER A 129 -4.31 -32.18 6.36
C SER A 129 -3.20 -31.25 6.88
N TRP A 130 -3.55 -30.05 7.36
CA TRP A 130 -2.64 -29.00 7.84
C TRP A 130 -1.94 -29.34 9.17
N TYR A 131 -2.33 -30.41 9.86
CA TYR A 131 -1.83 -30.77 11.19
C TYR A 131 -1.27 -32.20 11.26
N THR A 132 -0.57 -32.47 12.35
CA THR A 132 -0.17 -33.80 12.83
C THR A 132 -0.92 -34.12 14.12
N TYR A 133 -1.49 -35.32 14.20
CA TYR A 133 -2.08 -35.84 15.43
C TYR A 133 -1.10 -36.76 16.15
N THR A 134 -0.77 -36.46 17.41
CA THR A 134 0.28 -37.20 18.14
C THR A 134 -0.18 -38.56 18.67
N GLY A 135 -1.49 -38.78 18.82
CA GLY A 135 -2.04 -40.04 19.35
C GLY A 135 -1.45 -40.41 20.72
N GLN A 136 -1.19 -41.69 20.95
CA GLN A 136 -0.53 -42.18 22.17
C GLN A 136 1.00 -42.11 22.05
N ALA A 137 1.53 -40.92 21.79
CA ALA A 137 2.98 -40.71 21.68
C ALA A 137 3.71 -41.18 22.95
N ALA A 138 4.88 -41.79 22.77
CA ALA A 138 5.73 -42.26 23.87
C ALA A 138 6.45 -41.11 24.60
N SER A 139 6.56 -39.95 23.96
CA SER A 139 7.16 -38.72 24.49
C SER A 139 6.44 -37.51 23.90
N GLY A 140 6.33 -36.42 24.68
CA GLY A 140 5.61 -35.20 24.29
C GLY A 140 4.11 -35.28 24.56
N PRO A 141 3.32 -34.29 24.08
CA PRO A 141 1.90 -34.19 24.38
C PRO A 141 1.10 -35.30 23.68
N GLN A 142 0.40 -36.14 24.45
CA GLN A 142 -0.48 -37.16 23.90
C GLN A 142 -1.79 -36.54 23.39
N HIS A 143 -2.36 -37.13 22.33
CA HIS A 143 -3.62 -36.74 21.71
C HIS A 143 -3.68 -35.26 21.31
N ALA A 144 -2.54 -34.68 20.95
CA ALA A 144 -2.41 -33.29 20.55
C ALA A 144 -2.51 -33.11 19.04
N ILE A 145 -2.96 -31.93 18.64
CA ILE A 145 -3.12 -31.49 17.25
C ILE A 145 -2.12 -30.36 17.04
N LEU A 146 -1.06 -30.66 16.29
CA LEU A 146 0.06 -29.74 16.09
C LEU A 146 0.08 -29.31 14.61
N PRO A 147 0.01 -28.00 14.30
CA PRO A 147 0.13 -27.52 12.92
C PRO A 147 1.47 -27.97 12.30
N LYS A 148 1.47 -28.21 10.99
CA LYS A 148 2.69 -28.54 10.24
C LYS A 148 3.37 -27.25 9.79
N GLU A 149 4.61 -27.03 10.24
CA GLU A 149 5.41 -25.86 9.87
C GLU A 149 5.80 -25.83 8.38
N ASP A 150 5.84 -27.00 7.72
CA ASP A 150 6.16 -27.18 6.30
C ASP A 150 4.91 -27.20 5.40
N LYS A 151 3.77 -26.71 5.90
CA LYS A 151 2.53 -26.60 5.15
C LYS A 151 1.95 -25.21 5.28
N THR A 152 1.42 -24.72 4.17
CA THR A 152 0.73 -23.43 4.10
C THR A 152 -0.59 -23.63 3.39
N LEU A 153 -1.69 -23.11 3.96
CA LEU A 153 -2.97 -23.08 3.28
C LEU A 153 -2.97 -21.91 2.31
N ILE A 154 -3.41 -22.14 1.08
CA ILE A 154 -3.68 -21.10 0.08
C ILE A 154 -5.19 -21.06 -0.12
N VAL A 155 -5.78 -19.90 0.09
CA VAL A 155 -7.21 -19.63 -0.07
C VAL A 155 -7.40 -18.81 -1.34
N TYR A 156 -8.25 -19.28 -2.25
CA TYR A 156 -8.81 -18.47 -3.33
C TYR A 156 -10.15 -17.93 -2.84
N THR A 157 -10.29 -16.60 -2.78
CA THR A 157 -11.47 -15.93 -2.22
C THR A 157 -12.60 -15.82 -3.25
N PRO A 158 -13.87 -15.65 -2.84
CA PRO A 158 -14.99 -15.37 -3.74
C PRO A 158 -14.77 -14.16 -4.65
N ASP A 159 -14.02 -13.18 -4.17
CA ASP A 159 -13.70 -11.94 -4.91
C ASP A 159 -12.57 -12.12 -5.93
N GLY A 160 -12.07 -13.34 -6.11
CA GLY A 160 -11.06 -13.68 -7.13
C GLY A 160 -9.63 -13.40 -6.70
N HIS A 161 -9.38 -13.20 -5.41
CA HIS A 161 -8.07 -12.95 -4.84
C HIS A 161 -7.45 -14.20 -4.19
N TYR A 162 -6.19 -14.10 -3.77
CA TYR A 162 -5.48 -15.18 -3.08
C TYR A 162 -5.01 -14.76 -1.69
N ALA A 163 -5.04 -15.67 -0.74
CA ALA A 163 -4.38 -15.51 0.55
C ALA A 163 -3.52 -16.73 0.87
N LYS A 164 -2.41 -16.52 1.57
CA LYS A 164 -1.74 -17.62 2.30
C LYS A 164 -2.06 -17.51 3.78
N VAL A 165 -2.28 -18.67 4.40
CA VAL A 165 -2.64 -18.81 5.81
C VAL A 165 -1.72 -19.84 6.46
N GLN A 166 -1.10 -19.45 7.58
CA GLN A 166 -0.35 -20.34 8.46
C GLN A 166 -1.11 -20.50 9.77
N ILE A 167 -1.58 -21.71 10.05
CA ILE A 167 -2.15 -22.02 11.36
C ILE A 167 -1.00 -22.18 12.35
N LEU A 168 -1.05 -21.41 13.42
CA LEU A 168 -0.04 -21.36 14.49
C LEU A 168 -0.46 -22.20 15.70
N SER A 169 -1.76 -22.20 16.04
CA SER A 169 -2.30 -22.96 17.17
C SER A 169 -3.72 -23.43 16.89
N TYR A 170 -4.08 -24.55 17.54
CA TYR A 170 -5.43 -25.11 17.66
C TYR A 170 -6.00 -25.00 19.10
N TYR A 171 -5.26 -24.34 19.97
CA TYR A 171 -5.55 -24.21 21.40
C TYR A 171 -5.63 -22.75 21.83
N GLU A 172 -6.53 -22.49 22.78
CA GLU A 172 -6.82 -21.17 23.34
C GLU A 172 -5.54 -20.54 23.92
N GLY A 173 -5.28 -19.29 23.56
CA GLY A 173 -4.14 -18.51 24.04
C GLY A 173 -2.80 -18.88 23.40
N ASN A 174 -2.80 -19.65 22.30
CA ASN A 174 -1.59 -20.05 21.56
C ASN A 174 -0.45 -20.54 22.47
N PRO A 175 -0.66 -21.61 23.26
CA PRO A 175 0.29 -22.05 24.26
C PRO A 175 1.57 -22.65 23.63
N ASP A 176 2.69 -22.56 24.35
CA ASP A 176 3.92 -23.28 23.99
C ASP A 176 3.71 -24.80 24.14
N THR A 177 3.59 -25.47 23.00
CA THR A 177 3.30 -26.91 22.91
C THR A 177 4.46 -27.81 23.32
N SER A 178 5.64 -27.24 23.60
CA SER A 178 6.81 -27.96 24.09
C SER A 178 6.86 -28.11 25.62
N THR A 179 5.93 -27.47 26.34
CA THR A 179 5.91 -27.43 27.81
C THR A 179 5.24 -28.65 28.44
N ASP A 180 5.66 -28.99 29.68
CA ASP A 180 5.03 -30.04 30.48
C ASP A 180 3.55 -29.71 30.79
N GLU A 181 3.23 -28.43 30.95
CA GLU A 181 1.87 -27.94 31.21
C GLU A 181 0.92 -28.21 30.03
N PHE A 182 1.41 -28.08 28.80
CA PHE A 182 0.66 -28.48 27.61
C PHE A 182 0.60 -30.01 27.45
N ALA A 183 1.63 -30.72 27.86
CA ALA A 183 1.67 -32.19 27.76
C ALA A 183 0.61 -32.86 28.65
N ASP A 184 0.35 -32.31 29.84
CA ASP A 184 -0.69 -32.78 30.76
C ASP A 184 -2.10 -32.46 30.22
N MET A 185 -2.88 -33.52 29.96
CA MET A 185 -4.24 -33.41 29.43
C MET A 185 -5.23 -32.76 30.41
N GLN A 186 -4.91 -32.69 31.71
CA GLN A 186 -5.74 -32.04 32.72
C GLN A 186 -5.54 -30.52 32.76
N SER A 187 -4.34 -30.03 32.42
CA SER A 187 -4.01 -28.60 32.38
C SER A 187 -3.98 -27.99 30.99
N ARG A 188 -3.96 -28.82 29.93
CA ARG A 188 -3.92 -28.35 28.55
C ARG A 188 -5.08 -27.37 28.27
N PRO A 189 -4.79 -26.19 27.65
CA PRO A 189 -5.82 -25.25 27.24
C PRO A 189 -6.87 -25.87 26.32
N ALA A 190 -8.05 -25.24 26.25
CA ALA A 190 -9.14 -25.72 25.42
C ALA A 190 -8.72 -25.79 23.95
N SER A 191 -9.17 -26.84 23.26
CA SER A 191 -8.94 -27.02 21.82
C SER A 191 -10.12 -26.49 21.01
N GLY A 192 -9.95 -26.29 19.69
CA GLY A 192 -10.98 -25.67 18.84
C GLY A 192 -10.82 -24.14 18.71
N TYR A 193 -9.66 -23.61 19.10
CA TYR A 193 -9.33 -22.21 19.01
C TYR A 193 -8.20 -22.04 18.01
N PHE A 194 -8.49 -21.36 16.91
CA PHE A 194 -7.51 -21.15 15.86
C PHE A 194 -6.76 -19.85 16.09
N THR A 195 -5.43 -19.96 16.12
CA THR A 195 -4.53 -18.81 15.96
C THR A 195 -3.82 -18.95 14.63
N PHE A 196 -3.86 -17.93 13.77
CA PHE A 196 -3.23 -17.99 12.46
C PHE A 196 -2.68 -16.65 11.97
N ASN A 197 -1.63 -16.72 11.15
CA ASN A 197 -1.15 -15.62 10.33
C ASN A 197 -1.73 -15.73 8.93
N TYR A 198 -1.92 -14.59 8.26
CA TYR A 198 -2.21 -14.59 6.83
C TYR A 198 -1.75 -13.32 6.12
N THR A 199 -1.59 -13.47 4.82
CA THR A 199 -1.29 -12.41 3.85
C THR A 199 -2.32 -12.52 2.75
N LEU A 200 -3.05 -11.44 2.52
CA LEU A 200 -4.10 -11.34 1.50
C LEU A 200 -3.60 -10.45 0.36
N GLN A 201 -3.76 -10.96 -0.86
CA GLN A 201 -3.58 -10.23 -2.10
C GLN A 201 -4.89 -9.50 -2.42
N THR A 202 -4.81 -8.22 -2.76
CA THR A 202 -5.98 -7.36 -3.03
C THR A 202 -6.06 -6.94 -4.51
N THR A 203 -5.32 -7.63 -5.37
CA THR A 203 -5.38 -7.49 -6.83
C THR A 203 -5.48 -8.88 -7.47
N GLU A 204 -5.76 -8.96 -8.77
CA GLU A 204 -5.87 -10.24 -9.50
C GLU A 204 -4.52 -10.96 -9.74
N SER A 205 -3.47 -10.62 -8.98
CA SER A 205 -2.15 -11.27 -9.07
C SER A 205 -2.12 -12.58 -8.28
N PRO A 206 -1.42 -13.63 -8.76
CA PRO A 206 -1.17 -14.82 -7.95
C PRO A 206 -0.04 -14.62 -6.92
N GLN A 207 0.66 -13.49 -6.93
CA GLN A 207 1.82 -13.29 -6.06
C GLN A 207 1.40 -13.09 -4.61
N LEU A 208 1.98 -13.88 -3.71
CA LEU A 208 1.78 -13.89 -2.26
C LEU A 208 2.99 -13.33 -1.51
N HIS A 209 3.83 -12.57 -2.20
CA HIS A 209 4.94 -11.78 -1.66
C HIS A 209 4.86 -10.33 -2.15
N HIS A 210 5.40 -9.39 -1.38
CA HIS A 210 5.47 -8.00 -1.81
C HIS A 210 6.48 -7.92 -2.95
N ILE A 211 6.01 -7.57 -4.15
CA ILE A 211 6.88 -7.01 -5.17
C ILE A 211 6.87 -5.51 -4.95
N ASP A 212 8.05 -4.90 -4.83
CA ASP A 212 8.18 -3.45 -4.84
C ASP A 212 7.81 -2.95 -6.25
N ARG A 213 6.51 -2.77 -6.47
CA ARG A 213 5.96 -2.05 -7.62
C ARG A 213 6.01 -0.57 -7.29
N PHE A 214 6.51 0.21 -8.23
CA PHE A 214 6.48 1.66 -8.09
C PHE A 214 5.03 2.15 -8.10
N THR A 215 4.71 3.10 -7.23
CA THR A 215 3.57 4.01 -7.42
C THR A 215 4.04 5.14 -8.32
N TYR A 216 3.35 5.39 -9.42
CA TYR A 216 3.69 6.50 -10.32
C TYR A 216 2.71 7.65 -10.11
N PHE A 217 3.23 8.87 -10.05
CA PHE A 217 2.48 10.08 -9.78
C PHE A 217 2.75 11.12 -10.86
N ASP A 218 1.68 11.71 -11.37
CA ASP A 218 1.67 12.84 -12.30
C ASP A 218 1.64 14.13 -11.48
N LEU A 219 2.69 14.94 -11.57
CA LEU A 219 2.84 16.17 -10.78
C LEU A 219 1.93 17.29 -11.29
N GLU A 220 1.57 17.26 -12.57
CA GLU A 220 0.69 18.25 -13.19
C GLU A 220 -0.79 18.01 -12.82
N SER A 221 -1.24 16.76 -12.81
CA SER A 221 -2.62 16.43 -12.45
C SER A 221 -2.82 16.13 -10.97
N GLY A 222 -1.76 15.75 -10.25
CA GLY A 222 -1.84 15.28 -8.87
C GLY A 222 -2.42 13.87 -8.73
N GLU A 223 -2.46 13.09 -9.82
CA GLU A 223 -3.08 11.76 -9.86
C GLU A 223 -2.05 10.63 -9.86
N ILE A 224 -2.46 9.46 -9.34
CA ILE A 224 -1.70 8.22 -9.46
C ILE A 224 -1.94 7.63 -10.85
N ILE A 225 -0.87 7.24 -11.53
CA ILE A 225 -0.90 6.62 -12.86
C ILE A 225 -0.57 5.13 -12.74
N GLU A 226 -1.48 4.27 -13.19
CA GLU A 226 -1.32 2.81 -13.11
C GLU A 226 -0.40 2.24 -14.21
N ASP A 227 -0.39 2.86 -15.39
CA ASP A 227 0.39 2.41 -16.54
C ASP A 227 1.84 2.88 -16.45
N SER A 228 2.74 1.99 -16.04
CA SER A 228 4.17 2.26 -15.94
C SER A 228 4.84 2.63 -17.27
N ALA A 229 4.24 2.27 -18.40
CA ALA A 229 4.76 2.61 -19.73
C ALA A 229 4.27 3.99 -20.21
N SER A 230 3.29 4.59 -19.53
CA SER A 230 2.76 5.90 -19.89
C SER A 230 3.81 7.01 -19.74
N ALA A 231 3.70 8.04 -20.57
CA ALA A 231 4.46 9.28 -20.43
C ALA A 231 3.80 10.27 -19.46
N GLN A 232 2.63 9.94 -18.91
CA GLN A 232 1.86 10.85 -18.03
C GLN A 232 2.44 10.99 -16.63
N TRP A 233 3.21 10.00 -16.15
CA TRP A 233 3.77 10.07 -14.80
C TRP A 233 5.17 10.67 -14.82
N ASP A 234 5.51 11.40 -13.76
CA ASP A 234 6.79 12.11 -13.65
C ASP A 234 7.70 11.49 -12.61
N ILE A 235 7.13 11.13 -11.47
CA ILE A 235 7.84 10.61 -10.31
C ILE A 235 7.28 9.26 -9.86
N GLY A 236 8.16 8.35 -9.48
CA GLY A 236 7.81 7.01 -9.01
C GLY A 236 8.39 6.70 -7.64
N PHE A 237 7.66 5.96 -6.80
CA PHE A 237 8.07 5.57 -5.45
C PHE A 237 8.03 4.05 -5.23
N ALA A 238 9.14 3.46 -4.78
CA ALA A 238 9.24 2.03 -4.39
C ALA A 238 10.11 1.86 -3.14
N GLY A 239 9.52 1.52 -2.00
CA GLY A 239 10.27 1.46 -0.75
C GLY A 239 10.87 2.84 -0.44
N THR A 240 12.18 2.96 -0.30
CA THR A 240 12.88 4.26 -0.16
C THR A 240 13.39 4.83 -1.49
N THR A 241 13.17 4.14 -2.60
CA THR A 241 13.65 4.55 -3.91
C THR A 241 12.68 5.52 -4.56
N VAL A 242 13.22 6.60 -5.12
CA VAL A 242 12.46 7.59 -5.89
C VAL A 242 13.04 7.65 -7.30
N ILE A 243 12.19 7.52 -8.31
CA ILE A 243 12.61 7.54 -9.73
C ILE A 243 11.90 8.66 -10.48
N ALA A 244 12.49 9.06 -11.61
CA ALA A 244 11.79 9.83 -12.64
C ALA A 244 11.49 8.95 -13.86
N ASN A 245 10.60 9.42 -14.74
CA ASN A 245 10.24 8.75 -15.98
C ASN A 245 11.31 8.86 -17.07
N ALA A 246 12.51 8.36 -16.76
CA ALA A 246 13.68 8.44 -17.64
C ALA A 246 13.51 7.68 -18.95
N GLN A 247 12.62 6.69 -19.00
CA GLN A 247 12.32 5.97 -20.24
C GLN A 247 11.52 6.83 -21.23
N GLN A 248 10.76 7.80 -20.74
CA GLN A 248 9.99 8.76 -21.53
C GLN A 248 10.67 10.15 -21.61
N GLY A 249 11.95 10.24 -21.22
CA GLY A 249 12.73 11.47 -21.35
C GLY A 249 12.74 12.38 -20.12
N GLY A 250 12.11 11.97 -19.03
CA GLY A 250 12.22 12.65 -17.74
C GLY A 250 13.55 12.39 -17.02
N GLY A 251 13.70 12.96 -15.83
CA GLY A 251 14.87 12.72 -15.00
C GLY A 251 14.79 13.40 -13.64
N ILE A 252 15.63 12.97 -12.70
CA ILE A 252 15.68 13.47 -11.31
C ILE A 252 17.10 13.87 -10.90
N GLN A 253 17.23 14.94 -10.14
CA GLN A 253 18.49 15.41 -9.56
C GLN A 253 18.28 15.84 -8.11
N SER A 254 19.12 15.36 -7.20
CA SER A 254 19.12 15.84 -5.81
C SER A 254 20.01 17.06 -5.63
N LEU A 255 19.48 18.08 -4.96
CA LEU A 255 20.18 19.30 -4.57
C LEU A 255 20.20 19.41 -3.05
N ASN A 256 21.37 19.64 -2.46
CA ASN A 256 21.50 20.02 -1.05
C ASN A 256 21.24 21.54 -0.88
N ILE A 257 20.05 21.97 -1.28
CA ILE A 257 19.54 23.34 -1.23
C ILE A 257 18.10 23.27 -0.72
N ALA A 258 17.72 24.16 0.20
CA ALA A 258 16.36 24.21 0.73
C ALA A 258 15.35 24.55 -0.37
N PHE A 259 14.14 23.99 -0.28
CA PHE A 259 13.09 24.10 -1.30
C PHE A 259 12.75 25.55 -1.68
N GLU A 260 12.72 26.44 -0.69
CA GLU A 260 12.44 27.87 -0.86
C GLU A 260 13.62 28.65 -1.46
N GLN A 261 14.79 28.04 -1.61
CA GLN A 261 16.00 28.63 -2.20
C GLN A 261 16.28 28.12 -3.61
N VAL A 262 15.48 27.17 -4.12
CA VAL A 262 15.59 26.68 -5.49
C VAL A 262 14.67 27.52 -6.38
N ASP A 263 15.27 28.53 -7.00
CA ASP A 263 14.58 29.48 -7.89
C ASP A 263 14.80 29.16 -9.38
N GLU A 264 15.75 28.28 -9.71
CA GLU A 264 16.09 27.89 -11.08
C GLU A 264 16.49 26.40 -11.16
N ALA A 265 15.94 25.68 -12.13
CA ALA A 265 16.25 24.30 -12.44
C ALA A 265 17.55 24.19 -13.24
N ALA A 266 18.33 23.15 -12.95
CA ALA A 266 19.45 22.79 -13.81
C ALA A 266 18.92 22.26 -15.16
N THR A 267 19.67 22.49 -16.24
CA THR A 267 19.32 22.00 -17.59
C THR A 267 20.02 20.68 -17.95
N SER A 268 20.84 20.14 -17.06
CA SER A 268 21.58 18.88 -17.25
C SER A 268 21.96 18.28 -15.89
N GLY A 269 22.32 17.00 -15.87
CA GLY A 269 22.74 16.29 -14.66
C GLY A 269 21.68 15.36 -14.08
N TYR A 270 20.48 15.32 -14.68
CA TYR A 270 19.41 14.42 -14.29
C TYR A 270 19.80 12.94 -14.45
N GLN A 271 19.39 12.14 -13.47
CA GLN A 271 19.53 10.70 -13.40
C GLN A 271 18.15 10.04 -13.45
N ALA A 272 18.11 8.71 -13.47
CA ALA A 272 16.84 7.98 -13.40
C ALA A 272 16.31 7.83 -11.96
N GLU A 273 17.17 7.94 -10.95
CA GLU A 273 16.86 7.62 -9.56
C GLU A 273 17.52 8.62 -8.59
N ALA A 274 16.85 8.90 -7.48
CA ALA A 274 17.40 9.56 -6.29
C ALA A 274 17.21 8.69 -5.05
N SER A 275 18.25 8.58 -4.22
CA SER A 275 18.27 7.75 -3.00
C SER A 275 18.84 8.47 -1.77
N ASP A 276 19.21 9.75 -1.91
CA ASP A 276 19.85 10.58 -0.89
C ASP A 276 18.89 11.59 -0.21
N TRP A 277 17.58 11.42 -0.41
CA TRP A 277 16.54 12.26 0.21
C TRP A 277 16.31 11.94 1.70
N TYR A 278 16.91 10.87 2.23
CA TYR A 278 16.70 10.42 3.61
C TYR A 278 17.98 9.98 4.33
N THR A 279 17.89 9.86 5.64
CA THR A 279 18.85 9.22 6.54
C THR A 279 18.16 8.07 7.26
N TYR A 280 18.76 6.88 7.21
CA TYR A 280 18.33 5.75 8.03
C TYR A 280 19.04 5.77 9.39
N THR A 281 18.27 5.81 10.48
CA THR A 281 18.82 5.98 11.83
C THR A 281 19.46 4.71 12.40
N GLY A 282 19.10 3.53 11.86
CA GLY A 282 19.59 2.23 12.36
C GLY A 282 19.40 2.06 13.87
N GLN A 283 20.41 1.51 14.54
CA GLN A 283 20.43 1.33 16.00
C GLN A 283 20.91 2.61 16.72
N ALA A 284 20.18 3.72 16.54
CA ALA A 284 20.52 4.99 17.15
C ALA A 284 20.52 4.92 18.69
N SER A 285 21.46 5.62 19.33
CA SER A 285 21.58 5.71 20.79
C SER A 285 20.58 6.67 21.44
N SER A 286 19.97 7.55 20.64
CA SER A 286 18.91 8.48 21.06
C SER A 286 17.99 8.77 19.89
N GLY A 287 16.70 9.04 20.16
CA GLY A 287 15.69 9.29 19.13
C GLY A 287 15.10 8.02 18.51
N PRO A 288 14.42 8.12 17.37
CA PRO A 288 13.74 6.98 16.76
C PRO A 288 14.73 5.99 16.14
N GLN A 289 14.74 4.74 16.63
CA GLN A 289 15.53 3.66 16.04
C GLN A 289 14.87 3.12 14.77
N HIS A 290 15.67 2.64 13.82
CA HIS A 290 15.23 2.06 12.55
C HIS A 290 14.24 2.94 11.78
N ALA A 291 14.43 4.25 11.83
CA ALA A 291 13.58 5.23 11.17
C ALA A 291 14.22 5.74 9.88
N VAL A 292 13.39 6.04 8.89
CA VAL A 292 13.74 6.74 7.66
C VAL A 292 13.35 8.20 7.87
N LEU A 293 14.34 9.06 8.12
CA LEU A 293 14.11 10.49 8.35
C LEU A 293 14.49 11.27 7.10
N VAL A 294 13.65 12.21 6.70
CA VAL A 294 13.97 13.09 5.55
C VAL A 294 15.22 13.91 5.84
N ASN A 295 16.07 14.07 4.82
CA ASN A 295 17.20 14.99 4.88
C ASN A 295 16.70 16.42 4.67
N GLU A 296 16.65 17.18 5.77
CA GLU A 296 16.33 18.61 5.74
C GLU A 296 17.29 19.37 4.83
N GLY A 297 16.74 20.30 4.03
CA GLY A 297 17.53 21.09 3.08
C GLY A 297 17.87 20.36 1.78
N THR A 298 17.30 19.18 1.53
CA THR A 298 17.38 18.50 0.23
C THR A 298 16.14 18.82 -0.63
N THR A 299 16.37 19.24 -1.87
CA THR A 299 15.33 19.41 -2.90
C THR A 299 15.63 18.49 -4.08
N LEU A 300 14.63 17.74 -4.53
CA LEU A 300 14.69 16.94 -5.74
C LEU A 300 14.17 17.81 -6.89
N LEU A 301 15.02 18.08 -7.88
CA LEU A 301 14.61 18.63 -9.16
C LEU A 301 14.19 17.51 -10.10
N LEU A 302 13.10 17.70 -10.81
CA LEU A 302 12.65 16.82 -11.87
C LEU A 302 12.59 17.57 -13.20
N GLN A 303 12.94 16.85 -14.27
CA GLN A 303 12.52 17.14 -15.62
C GLN A 303 11.40 16.14 -15.95
N THR A 304 10.23 16.64 -16.36
CA THR A 304 9.09 15.78 -16.74
C THR A 304 9.25 15.27 -18.18
N PRO A 305 8.53 14.21 -18.59
CA PRO A 305 8.51 13.73 -19.98
C PRO A 305 8.12 14.81 -21.00
N ASP A 306 7.29 15.77 -20.59
CA ASP A 306 6.88 16.90 -21.42
C ASP A 306 7.94 18.00 -21.54
N GLY A 307 9.05 17.87 -20.81
CA GLY A 307 10.16 18.83 -20.80
C GLY A 307 9.97 20.00 -19.85
N ASN A 308 8.95 19.95 -18.98
CA ASN A 308 8.77 20.89 -17.88
C ASN A 308 9.74 20.57 -16.73
N TYR A 309 9.83 21.50 -15.79
CA TYR A 309 10.65 21.33 -14.60
C TYR A 309 9.78 21.39 -13.34
N ALA A 310 10.09 20.54 -12.37
CA ALA A 310 9.47 20.56 -11.05
C ALA A 310 10.53 20.54 -9.95
N LYS A 311 10.20 21.11 -8.80
CA LYS A 311 10.95 20.93 -7.56
C LYS A 311 10.09 20.20 -6.55
N VAL A 312 10.68 19.27 -5.81
CA VAL A 312 10.02 18.43 -4.82
C VAL A 312 10.86 18.42 -3.55
N ARG A 313 10.24 18.64 -2.38
CA ARG A 313 10.83 18.27 -1.10
C ARG A 313 10.03 17.15 -0.46
N MET A 314 10.72 16.11 -0.03
CA MET A 314 10.11 15.10 0.82
C MET A 314 9.80 15.74 2.18
N MET A 315 8.66 15.38 2.77
CA MET A 315 8.27 15.82 4.11
C MET A 315 8.22 14.64 5.07
N SER A 316 7.71 13.49 4.62
CA SER A 316 7.66 12.28 5.42
C SER A 316 7.61 11.00 4.60
N TYR A 317 8.07 9.91 5.22
CA TYR A 317 7.96 8.53 4.74
C TYR A 317 6.85 7.74 5.46
N TYR A 318 6.17 8.37 6.41
CA TYR A 318 5.21 7.73 7.29
C TYR A 318 3.82 8.34 7.15
N LYS A 319 2.81 7.47 7.25
CA LYS A 319 1.41 7.84 7.06
C LYS A 319 0.98 8.91 8.06
N GLY A 320 0.32 9.95 7.54
CA GLY A 320 -0.18 11.08 8.33
C GLY A 320 0.88 12.12 8.67
N ASN A 321 2.05 12.07 8.01
CA ASN A 321 3.16 13.01 8.22
C ASN A 321 3.48 13.27 9.72
N PRO A 322 3.81 12.23 10.51
CA PRO A 322 4.01 12.37 11.95
C PRO A 322 5.31 13.11 12.30
N ASP A 323 5.30 13.85 13.41
CA ASP A 323 6.50 14.47 13.97
C ASP A 323 7.45 13.39 14.54
N PRO A 324 8.68 13.27 14.01
CA PRO A 324 9.62 12.23 14.40
C PRO A 324 10.19 12.37 15.81
N SER A 325 9.96 13.51 16.47
CA SER A 325 10.40 13.78 17.84
C SER A 325 9.43 13.27 18.93
N THR A 326 8.24 12.80 18.53
CA THR A 326 7.20 12.36 19.46
C THR A 326 7.45 10.95 20.01
N ASP A 327 6.99 10.69 21.25
CA ASP A 327 7.09 9.36 21.86
C ASP A 327 6.38 8.27 21.03
N THR A 328 5.24 8.62 20.41
CA THR A 328 4.48 7.74 19.52
C THR A 328 5.32 7.29 18.33
N PHE A 329 6.08 8.20 17.71
CA PHE A 329 6.92 7.87 16.57
C PHE A 329 8.20 7.13 16.99
N ILE A 330 8.81 7.54 18.12
CA ILE A 330 10.05 6.94 18.62
C ILE A 330 9.84 5.46 18.94
N ASN A 331 8.70 5.09 19.53
CA ASN A 331 8.35 3.71 19.83
C ASN A 331 7.95 2.94 18.56
N LEU A 332 8.72 1.91 18.21
CA LEU A 332 8.49 1.08 17.01
C LEU A 332 7.10 0.40 16.99
N HIS A 333 6.51 0.10 18.15
CA HIS A 333 5.20 -0.56 18.22
C HIS A 333 4.02 0.38 17.93
N THR A 334 4.24 1.69 18.06
CA THR A 334 3.20 2.71 17.88
C THR A 334 3.51 3.65 16.72
N ARG A 335 4.66 3.50 16.07
CA ARG A 335 5.05 4.29 14.91
C ARG A 335 4.04 4.08 13.79
N PRO A 336 3.53 5.15 13.15
CA PRO A 336 2.69 5.02 11.97
C PRO A 336 3.36 4.19 10.86
N ALA A 337 2.55 3.60 9.97
CA ALA A 337 3.06 2.79 8.88
C ALA A 337 4.04 3.60 7.99
N GLY A 338 5.18 2.99 7.66
CA GLY A 338 6.13 3.55 6.69
C GLY A 338 5.70 3.28 5.25
N ARG A 339 6.47 3.77 4.27
CA ARG A 339 6.14 3.70 2.83
C ARG A 339 4.88 4.50 2.49
N TYR A 340 4.69 5.63 3.13
CA TYR A 340 3.70 6.63 2.76
C TYR A 340 4.41 7.97 2.61
N PHE A 341 4.63 8.38 1.37
CA PHE A 341 5.31 9.60 1.02
C PHE A 341 4.36 10.78 1.17
N THR A 342 4.76 11.75 1.99
CA THR A 342 4.20 13.10 1.94
C THR A 342 5.29 14.00 1.38
N PHE A 343 5.00 14.77 0.34
CA PHE A 343 5.95 15.68 -0.27
C PHE A 343 5.26 16.95 -0.74
N GLU A 344 6.01 18.04 -0.75
CA GLU A 344 5.60 19.29 -1.35
C GLU A 344 6.31 19.46 -2.69
N TYR A 345 5.60 19.96 -3.69
CA TYR A 345 6.14 20.16 -5.03
C TYR A 345 5.63 21.44 -5.69
N ALA A 346 6.36 21.91 -6.69
CA ALA A 346 5.93 23.00 -7.57
C ALA A 346 6.36 22.67 -9.00
N VAL A 347 5.45 22.84 -9.96
CA VAL A 347 5.67 22.51 -11.38
C VAL A 347 5.68 23.80 -12.21
N GLN A 348 6.69 23.94 -13.07
CA GLN A 348 6.77 25.00 -14.06
C GLN A 348 6.20 24.52 -15.39
N GLY A 349 4.92 24.82 -15.64
CA GLY A 349 4.18 24.33 -16.81
C GLY A 349 4.44 25.08 -18.13
N ASP A 350 5.21 26.18 -18.13
CA ASP A 350 5.53 26.93 -19.35
C ASP A 350 6.87 26.52 -20.01
N GLY A 351 7.54 25.49 -19.46
CA GLY A 351 8.86 25.01 -19.91
C GLY A 351 10.04 25.89 -19.49
N SER A 352 9.80 26.95 -18.70
CA SER A 352 10.85 27.72 -18.05
C SER A 352 11.61 26.88 -17.03
N VAL A 353 12.84 27.27 -16.74
CA VAL A 353 13.63 26.69 -15.65
C VAL A 353 13.38 27.41 -14.32
N TYR A 354 12.69 28.55 -14.31
CA TYR A 354 12.54 29.37 -13.10
C TYR A 354 11.31 28.98 -12.26
N PHE A 355 11.44 29.02 -10.93
CA PHE A 355 10.42 28.71 -9.92
C PHE A 355 10.03 29.92 -9.07
N GLU A 356 9.85 31.09 -9.71
CA GLU A 356 9.51 32.36 -9.03
C GLU A 356 8.06 32.45 -8.54
#